data_AF-A0A9P5MAF3-F1
#
_entry.id   AF-A0A9P5MAF3-F1
#
_cell.length_a   1.000
_cell.length_b   1.000
_cell.length_c   1.000
_cell.angle_alpha   90.00
_cell.angle_beta   90.00
_cell.angle_gamma   90.00
#
_symmetry.space_group_name_H-M   'P 1'
#
loop_
_entity.id
_entity.type
_entity.pdbx_description
1 polymer ?
#
loop_
_entity_poly.entity_id
_entity_poly.type
_entity_poly.pdbx_seq_one_letter_code
_entity_poly.pdbx_strand_id
1 'polypeptide(L)'
;TRRLYGSQFDRAVEIVQSLPKNGPIQTGYEEKLALYRYVWHSTVGNVKQSRPGMWDMLGRAKWDAWAKQKDLSPPEAKWLYVDTVQKV
;
A
#
# COMPACT_ATOMS: atom_id res chain seq x y z
N THR A 1 -11.49 16.54 -8.31
CA THR A 1 -11.30 15.07 -8.30
C THR A 1 -9.92 14.63 -7.82
N ARG A 2 -8.78 14.96 -8.46
CA ARG A 2 -7.43 14.54 -7.98
C ARG A 2 -7.04 15.02 -6.57
N ARG A 3 -7.40 16.25 -6.19
CA ARG A 3 -7.08 16.82 -4.87
C ARG A 3 -7.82 16.12 -3.73
N LEU A 4 -9.05 15.65 -3.97
CA LEU A 4 -9.87 14.93 -3.00
C LEU A 4 -9.28 13.55 -2.66
N TYR A 5 -8.76 12.83 -3.66
CA TYR A 5 -8.11 11.54 -3.44
C TYR A 5 -6.78 11.68 -2.69
N GLY A 6 -6.07 12.80 -2.86
CA GLY A 6 -4.89 13.11 -2.06
C GLY A 6 -5.21 13.18 -0.56
N SER A 7 -6.18 14.01 -0.17
CA SER A 7 -6.59 14.16 1.23
C SER A 7 -7.21 12.88 1.82
N GLN A 8 -7.97 12.12 1.03
CA GLN A 8 -8.53 10.85 1.48
C GLN A 8 -7.44 9.80 1.69
N PHE A 9 -6.44 9.75 0.81
CA PHE A 9 -5.30 8.86 0.96
C PHE A 9 -4.52 9.17 2.24
N ASP A 10 -4.18 10.44 2.48
CA ASP A 10 -3.42 10.83 3.67
C ASP A 10 -4.16 10.43 4.96
N ARG A 11 -5.47 10.68 5.01
CA ARG A 11 -6.31 10.29 6.15
C ARG A 11 -6.45 8.76 6.29
N ALA A 12 -6.59 8.04 5.19
CA ALA A 12 -6.69 6.58 5.21
C ALA A 12 -5.38 5.94 5.70
N VAL A 13 -4.23 6.48 5.29
CA VAL A 13 -2.90 6.04 5.78
C VAL A 13 -2.78 6.24 7.28
N GLU A 14 -3.19 7.40 7.79
CA GLU A 14 -3.19 7.69 9.23
C GLU A 14 -4.07 6.70 10.02
N ILE A 15 -5.29 6.43 9.53
CA ILE A 15 -6.21 5.48 10.15
C ILE A 15 -5.57 4.09 10.21
N VAL A 16 -5.08 3.57 9.09
CA VAL A 16 -4.46 2.24 9.01
C VAL A 16 -3.24 2.12 9.93
N GLN A 17 -2.43 3.17 10.04
CA GLN A 17 -1.27 3.20 10.94
C GLN A 17 -1.66 3.26 12.42
N SER A 18 -2.80 3.88 12.74
CA SER A 18 -3.33 3.97 14.11
C SER A 18 -4.07 2.72 14.58
N LEU A 19 -4.40 1.79 13.68
CA LEU A 19 -5.15 0.58 14.03
C LEU A 19 -4.35 -0.28 15.02
N PRO A 20 -4.95 -0.68 16.15
CA PRO A 20 -4.30 -1.57 17.09
C PRO A 20 -4.11 -2.95 16.44
N LYS A 21 -2.96 -3.58 16.70
CA LYS A 21 -2.61 -4.90 16.12
C LYS A 21 -3.66 -5.99 16.42
N ASN A 22 -4.34 -5.87 17.57
CA ASN A 22 -5.37 -6.80 18.04
C ASN A 22 -6.74 -6.11 18.15
N GLY A 23 -7.06 -5.23 17.19
CA GLY A 23 -8.34 -4.53 17.13
C GLY A 23 -9.48 -5.34 16.52
N PRO A 24 -10.72 -4.81 16.57
CA PRO A 24 -11.86 -5.39 15.87
C PRO A 24 -11.72 -5.35 14.35
N ILE A 25 -10.95 -4.39 13.82
CA ILE A 25 -10.59 -4.30 12.41
C ILE A 25 -9.22 -4.94 12.24
N GLN A 26 -9.18 -6.13 11.61
CA GLN A 26 -7.94 -6.84 11.33
C GLN A 26 -7.69 -6.87 9.84
N THR A 27 -6.56 -6.29 9.41
CA THR A 27 -6.07 -6.48 8.06
C THR A 27 -5.31 -7.80 7.96
N GLY A 28 -5.76 -8.69 7.08
CA GLY A 28 -5.09 -9.92 6.70
C GLY A 28 -3.71 -9.66 6.09
N TYR A 29 -2.92 -10.72 5.93
CA TYR A 29 -1.57 -10.61 5.37
C TYR A 29 -1.56 -10.04 3.94
N GLU A 30 -2.45 -10.54 3.07
CA GLU A 30 -2.58 -10.08 1.68
C GLU A 30 -3.06 -8.62 1.59
N GLU A 31 -3.97 -8.21 2.47
CA GLU A 31 -4.45 -6.82 2.55
C GLU A 31 -3.33 -5.88 3.00
N LYS A 32 -2.52 -6.28 3.98
CA LYS A 32 -1.33 -5.51 4.39
C LYS A 32 -0.34 -5.35 3.23
N LEU A 33 -0.11 -6.39 2.43
CA LEU A 33 0.73 -6.29 1.24
C LEU A 33 0.12 -5.39 0.16
N ALA A 34 -1.21 -5.45 -0.03
CA ALA A 34 -1.94 -4.58 -0.96
C ALA A 34 -1.86 -3.10 -0.54
N LEU A 35 -2.11 -2.81 0.73
CA LEU A 35 -1.98 -1.46 1.29
C LEU A 35 -0.54 -0.96 1.16
N TYR A 36 0.44 -1.79 1.48
CA TYR A 36 1.86 -1.45 1.32
C TYR A 36 2.21 -1.07 -0.12
N ARG A 37 1.89 -1.91 -1.11
CA ARG A 37 2.26 -1.64 -2.52
C ARG A 37 1.67 -0.32 -3.03
N TYR A 38 0.43 0.00 -2.67
CA TYR A 38 -0.20 1.24 -3.14
C TYR A 38 0.37 2.47 -2.45
N VAL A 39 0.75 2.39 -1.16
CA VAL A 39 1.45 3.49 -0.48
C VAL A 39 2.78 3.78 -1.18
N TRP A 40 3.59 2.75 -1.41
CA TRP A 40 4.88 2.91 -2.08
C TRP A 40 4.75 3.42 -3.51
N HIS A 41 3.75 2.94 -4.24
CA HIS A 41 3.54 3.43 -5.60
C HIS A 41 3.04 4.88 -5.64
N SER A 42 2.24 5.29 -4.63
CA SER A 42 1.74 6.66 -4.49
C SER A 42 2.84 7.67 -4.15
N THR A 43 3.90 7.25 -3.44
CA THR A 43 4.97 8.13 -2.98
C THR A 43 6.22 8.07 -3.87
N VAL A 44 6.63 6.87 -4.29
CA VAL A 44 7.89 6.62 -5.01
C VAL A 44 7.66 6.35 -6.50
N GLY A 45 6.49 5.83 -6.86
CA GLY A 45 6.22 5.36 -8.23
C GLY A 45 6.67 3.92 -8.46
N ASN A 46 7.10 3.62 -9.69
CA ASN A 46 7.60 2.30 -10.07
C ASN A 46 8.78 1.86 -9.18
N VAL A 47 8.89 0.56 -8.91
CA VAL A 47 10.01 -0.01 -8.15
C VAL A 47 11.33 0.23 -8.89
N LYS A 48 12.32 0.78 -8.17
CA LYS A 48 13.67 1.05 -8.69
C LYS A 48 14.76 0.27 -7.95
N GLN A 49 14.40 -0.35 -6.83
CA GLN A 49 15.33 -1.02 -5.94
C GLN A 49 15.49 -2.49 -6.34
N SER A 50 16.66 -3.06 -6.09
CA SER A 50 16.89 -4.49 -6.28
C SER A 50 16.04 -5.33 -5.33
N ARG A 51 15.63 -6.50 -5.80
CA ARG A 51 14.85 -7.45 -4.98
C ARG A 51 15.68 -7.91 -3.76
N PRO A 52 15.10 -7.90 -2.55
CA PRO A 52 15.80 -8.36 -1.35
C PRO A 52 16.28 -9.82 -1.44
N GLY A 53 17.32 -10.12 -0.67
CA GLY A 53 17.95 -11.45 -0.63
C GLY A 53 17.02 -12.54 -0.12
N MET A 54 17.35 -13.81 -0.41
CA MET A 54 16.49 -14.97 -0.15
C MET A 54 16.02 -15.09 1.31
N TRP A 55 16.86 -14.67 2.25
CA TRP A 55 16.63 -14.76 3.68
C TRP A 55 15.66 -13.70 4.24
N ASP A 56 15.38 -12.63 3.50
CA ASP A 56 14.39 -11.62 3.86
C ASP A 56 13.04 -11.91 3.17
N MET A 57 12.32 -12.90 3.70
CA MET A 57 11.03 -13.33 3.13
C MET A 57 9.99 -12.21 3.13
N LEU A 58 9.94 -11.39 4.18
CA LEU A 58 8.99 -10.29 4.29
C LEU A 58 9.34 -9.15 3.34
N GLY A 59 10.61 -8.76 3.26
CA GLY A 59 11.08 -7.75 2.31
C GLY A 59 10.86 -8.21 0.88
N ARG A 60 11.09 -9.50 0.57
CA ARG A 60 10.76 -10.08 -0.73
C ARG A 60 9.27 -9.99 -1.03
N ALA A 61 8.39 -10.37 -0.11
CA ALA A 61 6.95 -10.28 -0.32
C ALA A 61 6.48 -8.83 -0.57
N LYS A 62 6.99 -7.87 0.21
CA LYS A 62 6.74 -6.44 0.03
C LYS A 62 7.22 -5.92 -1.33
N TRP A 63 8.45 -6.30 -1.70
CA TRP A 63 9.05 -5.93 -2.97
C TRP A 63 8.28 -6.54 -4.14
N ASP A 64 7.93 -7.83 -4.07
CA ASP A 64 7.18 -8.55 -5.10
C ASP A 64 5.78 -7.93 -5.27
N ALA A 65 5.11 -7.57 -4.17
CA ALA A 65 3.81 -6.89 -4.21
C ALA A 65 3.90 -5.51 -4.89
N TRP A 66 4.94 -4.73 -4.60
CA TRP A 66 5.17 -3.43 -5.23
C TRP A 66 5.57 -3.56 -6.71
N ALA A 67 6.45 -4.51 -7.02
CA ALA A 67 6.93 -4.78 -8.37
C ALA A 67 5.84 -5.33 -9.31
N LYS A 68 4.74 -5.90 -8.77
CA LYS A 68 3.62 -6.42 -9.55
C LYS A 68 2.74 -5.32 -10.16
N GLN A 69 2.72 -4.13 -9.57
CA GLN A 69 1.88 -2.99 -10.00
C GLN A 69 2.64 -2.06 -10.95
N LYS A 70 3.35 -2.59 -11.95
CA LYS A 70 4.13 -1.73 -12.87
C LYS A 70 3.18 -0.81 -13.63
N ASP A 71 3.62 0.44 -13.82
CA ASP A 71 2.97 1.45 -14.65
C ASP A 71 1.69 2.07 -14.07
N LEU A 72 1.43 1.87 -12.76
CA LEU A 72 0.37 2.59 -12.08
C LEU A 72 0.78 4.06 -11.88
N SER A 73 -0.09 5.00 -12.20
CA SER A 73 0.22 6.39 -11.88
C SER A 73 0.05 6.65 -10.37
N PRO A 74 0.83 7.57 -9.76
CA PRO A 74 0.65 7.91 -8.34
C PRO A 74 -0.80 8.31 -7.96
N PRO A 75 -1.56 9.04 -8.78
CA PRO A 75 -2.98 9.30 -8.50
C PRO A 75 -3.86 8.05 -8.47
N GLU A 76 -3.63 7.08 -9.36
CA GLU A 76 -4.37 5.81 -9.39
C GLU A 76 -4.01 4.93 -8.19
N ALA A 77 -2.74 4.94 -7.78
CA ALA A 77 -2.28 4.27 -6.56
C ALA A 77 -3.01 4.78 -5.32
N LYS A 78 -3.18 6.10 -5.19
CA LYS A 78 -3.94 6.71 -4.08
C LYS A 78 -5.40 6.29 -4.10
N TRP A 79 -6.02 6.25 -5.28
CA TRP A 79 -7.40 5.80 -5.43
C TRP A 79 -7.58 4.33 -5.04
N LEU A 80 -6.72 3.43 -5.54
CA LEU A 80 -6.75 2.01 -5.20
C LEU A 80 -6.49 1.77 -3.71
N TYR A 81 -5.64 2.57 -3.08
CA TYR A 81 -5.42 2.50 -1.64
C TYR A 81 -6.71 2.81 -0.86
N VAL A 82 -7.38 3.93 -1.18
CA VAL A 82 -8.63 4.32 -0.52
C VAL A 82 -9.72 3.27 -0.74
N ASP A 83 -9.86 2.76 -1.97
CA ASP A 83 -10.81 1.68 -2.29
C ASP A 83 -10.51 0.38 -1.53
N THR A 84 -9.23 0.04 -1.34
CA THR A 84 -8.83 -1.14 -0.55
C THR A 84 -9.17 -0.94 0.93
N VAL A 85 -8.93 0.24 1.49
CA VAL A 85 -9.26 0.53 2.90
C VAL A 85 -10.77 0.50 3.15
N GLN A 86 -11.60 0.89 2.18
CA GLN A 86 -13.06 0.83 2.31
C GLN A 86 -13.62 -0.60 2.30
N LYS A 87 -12.85 -1.57 1.80
CA LYS A 87 -13.23 -2.99 1.72
C LYS A 87 -12.80 -3.80 2.94
N VAL A 88 -11.90 -3.24 3.76
CA VAL A 88 -11.44 -3.79 5.04
C VAL A 88 -12.40 -3.35 6.13
#